data_AF-A0AAJ5QPT1-F1
#
_entry.id   AF-A0AAJ5QPT1-F1
#
_cell.length_a   1.000
_cell.length_b   1.000
_cell.length_c   1.000
_cell.angle_alpha   90.00
_cell.angle_beta   90.00
_cell.angle_gamma   90.00
#
_symmetry.space_group_name_H-M   'P 1'
#
loop_
_entity.id
_entity.type
_entity.pdbx_description
1 polymer ?
#
loop_
_entity_poly.entity_id
_entity_poly.type
_entity_poly.pdbx_seq_one_letter_code
_entity_poly.pdbx_strand_id
1 'polypeptide(L)'
;MEGKLIFCSDAILRFQSDYDESSAVPLLSIQNTMANTDPFFLLRFFHHTTLIEEGTTLASIFLAIEPWKALLAAYLDRDVGAYIDEVRKPSGPTTWDIEWIGIDRRSSVYRAYKRQDMEEGEDFSAYFNRERFPTDEFDIESSCDASGFIKGDKERWSISGDVHEIKNMPVILYSKQTLMTSSKERLLKKNVSGVKSTKHSCLVYGDTSFSFSEVMEAIFISGLFFYAPSDAASSLDELKASLAGLEEKLAEGPETESTDNKTDKEPSIVVAEGAFGSVALHMESEAEEWQSIKKLCQREGDLPIRIGGIKMAEPPELRLSGEIIHG
;
A
#
# COMPACT_ATOMS: atom_id res chain seq x y z
N MET A 1 14.88 -17.91 0.51
CA MET A 1 13.47 -18.12 0.90
C MET A 1 12.57 -17.20 0.11
N GLU A 2 12.19 -17.64 -1.09
CA GLU A 2 11.04 -17.14 -1.83
C GLU A 2 9.74 -17.51 -1.10
N GLY A 3 8.72 -16.67 -1.21
CA GLY A 3 7.48 -16.77 -0.45
C GLY A 3 6.76 -15.44 -0.24
N LYS A 4 5.72 -15.49 0.58
CA LYS A 4 4.80 -14.39 0.85
C LYS A 4 4.60 -14.20 2.36
N LEU A 5 4.47 -12.96 2.80
CA LEU A 5 4.03 -12.63 4.15
C LEU A 5 2.50 -12.51 4.19
N ILE A 6 1.88 -12.98 5.27
CA ILE A 6 0.44 -13.01 5.45
C ILE A 6 0.10 -12.49 6.85
N PHE A 7 -0.53 -11.33 6.92
CA PHE A 7 -1.21 -10.88 8.13
C PHE A 7 -2.47 -11.70 8.33
N CYS A 8 -2.58 -12.39 9.48
CA CYS A 8 -3.72 -13.21 9.81
C CYS A 8 -4.64 -12.53 10.84
N SER A 9 -5.93 -12.90 10.81
CA SER A 9 -6.98 -12.39 11.68
C SER A 9 -6.73 -12.65 13.18
N ASP A 10 -5.96 -13.69 13.50
CA ASP A 10 -5.52 -14.05 14.85
C ASP A 10 -4.31 -13.23 15.36
N ALA A 11 -4.03 -12.10 14.74
CA ALA A 11 -2.94 -11.18 15.08
C ALA A 11 -1.53 -11.80 15.03
N ILE A 12 -1.31 -12.74 14.10
CA ILE A 12 0.01 -13.36 13.85
C ILE A 12 0.44 -13.10 12.41
N LEU A 13 1.62 -12.51 12.24
CA LEU A 13 2.31 -12.42 10.95
C LEU A 13 2.92 -13.78 10.61
N ARG A 14 2.49 -14.38 9.50
CA ARG A 14 2.99 -15.68 9.01
C ARG A 14 3.74 -15.53 7.69
N PHE A 15 4.66 -16.43 7.44
CA PHE A 15 5.32 -16.62 6.16
C PHE A 15 4.85 -17.92 5.51
N GLN A 16 4.45 -17.86 4.24
CA GLN A 16 4.13 -18.99 3.39
C GLN A 16 5.19 -19.06 2.30
N SER A 17 5.90 -20.19 2.20
CA SER A 17 6.88 -20.39 1.13
C SER A 17 6.17 -20.70 -0.19
N ASP A 18 6.71 -20.20 -1.30
CA ASP A 18 6.21 -20.51 -2.65
C ASP A 18 6.41 -21.99 -3.03
N TYR A 19 7.21 -22.73 -2.26
CA TYR A 19 7.39 -24.19 -2.39
C TYR A 19 6.41 -25.01 -1.52
N ASP A 20 5.52 -24.37 -0.76
CA ASP A 20 4.59 -25.04 0.17
C ASP A 20 3.34 -24.19 0.46
N GLU A 21 2.45 -24.07 -0.52
CA GLU A 21 1.15 -23.40 -0.36
C GLU A 21 0.27 -24.04 0.74
N SER A 22 0.60 -25.26 1.19
CA SER A 22 -0.17 -26.03 2.16
C SER A 22 -0.12 -25.48 3.59
N SER A 23 0.81 -24.58 3.93
CA SER A 23 0.95 -24.06 5.29
C SER A 23 1.64 -22.70 5.38
N ALA A 24 1.23 -21.91 6.37
CA ALA A 24 1.92 -20.68 6.76
C ALA A 24 2.47 -20.79 8.19
N VAL A 25 3.74 -20.47 8.38
CA VAL A 25 4.48 -20.58 9.65
C VAL A 25 4.61 -19.19 10.29
N PRO A 26 4.36 -19.01 11.60
CA PRO A 26 4.56 -17.71 12.27
C PRO A 26 5.99 -17.19 12.10
N LEU A 27 6.13 -15.96 11.61
CA LEU A 27 7.44 -15.38 11.28
C LEU A 27 8.34 -15.24 12.52
N LEU A 28 7.73 -14.97 13.68
CA LEU A 28 8.44 -14.95 14.97
C LEU A 28 9.00 -16.33 15.35
N SER A 29 8.31 -17.43 15.02
CA SER A 29 8.86 -18.77 15.23
C SER A 29 10.06 -19.04 14.33
N ILE A 30 10.03 -18.57 13.07
CA ILE A 30 11.18 -18.67 12.16
C ILE A 30 12.37 -17.86 12.73
N GLN A 31 12.15 -16.65 13.23
CA GLN A 31 13.20 -15.87 13.91
C GLN A 31 13.77 -16.63 15.10
N ASN A 32 12.92 -17.05 16.05
CA ASN A 32 13.35 -17.72 17.28
C ASN A 32 14.14 -19.00 17.00
N THR A 33 13.82 -19.71 15.90
CA THR A 33 14.52 -20.90 15.44
C THR A 33 15.84 -20.60 14.72
N MET A 34 15.89 -19.61 13.81
CA MET A 34 17.04 -19.41 12.91
C MET A 34 17.99 -18.26 13.32
N ALA A 35 17.48 -17.26 14.02
CA ALA A 35 18.11 -15.95 14.18
C ALA A 35 17.59 -15.20 15.43
N ASN A 36 17.39 -15.91 16.54
CA ASN A 36 16.71 -15.41 17.75
C ASN A 36 17.25 -14.04 18.23
N THR A 37 18.57 -13.85 18.16
CA THR A 37 19.28 -12.63 18.60
C THR A 37 19.54 -11.60 17.49
N ASP A 38 18.96 -11.75 16.30
CA ASP A 38 19.10 -10.78 15.19
C ASP A 38 17.97 -9.73 15.23
N PRO A 39 18.25 -8.48 15.67
CA PRO A 39 17.24 -7.42 15.70
C PRO A 39 16.84 -6.93 14.31
N PHE A 40 17.58 -7.30 13.26
CA PHE A 40 17.36 -6.91 11.87
C PHE A 40 16.70 -8.03 11.04
N PHE A 41 16.31 -9.16 11.66
CA PHE A 41 15.76 -10.33 10.96
C PHE A 41 14.61 -9.99 9.99
N LEU A 42 13.69 -9.10 10.39
CA LEU A 42 12.55 -8.70 9.57
C LEU A 42 12.95 -7.95 8.28
N LEU A 43 14.11 -7.26 8.24
CA LEU A 43 14.58 -6.57 7.02
C LEU A 43 14.75 -7.53 5.84
N ARG A 44 15.02 -8.82 6.13
CA ARG A 44 15.12 -9.90 5.13
C ARG A 44 13.81 -10.15 4.39
N PHE A 45 12.69 -9.66 4.91
CA PHE A 45 11.33 -9.85 4.40
C PHE A 45 10.66 -8.56 3.92
N PHE A 46 11.34 -7.41 3.97
CA PHE A 46 10.75 -6.11 3.62
C PHE A 46 10.22 -6.04 2.18
N HIS A 47 10.89 -6.72 1.24
CA HIS A 47 10.50 -6.77 -0.17
C HIS A 47 9.58 -7.95 -0.54
N HIS A 48 9.23 -8.83 0.41
CA HIS A 48 8.35 -9.97 0.13
C HIS A 48 6.90 -9.49 -0.07
N THR A 49 6.22 -10.13 -1.03
CA THR A 49 4.80 -9.87 -1.29
C THR A 49 4.00 -10.11 -0.01
N THR A 50 3.26 -9.11 0.42
CA THR A 50 2.42 -9.15 1.62
C THR A 50 0.96 -9.32 1.22
N LEU A 51 0.25 -10.12 2.00
CA LEU A 51 -1.16 -10.48 1.87
C LEU A 51 -1.87 -10.27 3.22
N ILE A 52 -3.19 -10.14 3.18
CA ILE A 52 -4.03 -9.97 4.38
C ILE A 52 -5.18 -10.99 4.34
N GLU A 53 -5.41 -11.71 5.44
CA GLU A 53 -6.55 -12.61 5.62
C GLU A 53 -7.85 -11.84 5.81
N GLU A 54 -8.96 -12.38 5.29
CA GLU A 54 -10.32 -11.86 5.52
C GLU A 54 -10.61 -11.66 7.02
N GLY A 55 -11.08 -10.46 7.39
CA GLY A 55 -11.38 -10.11 8.79
C GLY A 55 -10.17 -9.67 9.63
N THR A 56 -8.97 -9.59 9.06
CA THR A 56 -7.81 -8.98 9.74
C THR A 56 -8.02 -7.48 9.92
N THR A 57 -7.98 -7.01 11.16
CA THR A 57 -8.16 -5.60 11.52
C THR A 57 -6.84 -4.85 11.64
N LEU A 58 -6.88 -3.50 11.66
CA LEU A 58 -5.70 -2.67 11.91
C LEU A 58 -5.04 -3.01 13.27
N ALA A 59 -5.84 -3.27 14.31
CA ALA A 59 -5.34 -3.76 15.60
C ALA A 59 -4.64 -5.12 15.49
N SER A 60 -5.15 -6.03 14.65
CA SER A 60 -4.53 -7.35 14.42
C SER A 60 -3.18 -7.21 13.72
N ILE A 61 -3.06 -6.30 12.76
CA ILE A 61 -1.76 -5.96 12.11
C ILE A 61 -0.78 -5.40 13.14
N PHE A 62 -1.21 -4.47 13.99
CA PHE A 62 -0.34 -3.83 14.99
C PHE A 62 0.18 -4.82 16.04
N LEU A 63 -0.69 -5.70 16.53
CA LEU A 63 -0.29 -6.77 17.44
C LEU A 63 0.63 -7.80 16.75
N ALA A 64 0.39 -8.10 15.47
CA ALA A 64 1.22 -9.00 14.68
C ALA A 64 2.66 -8.48 14.43
N ILE A 65 2.86 -7.16 14.36
CA ILE A 65 4.19 -6.53 14.16
C ILE A 65 4.93 -6.21 15.47
N GLU A 66 4.30 -6.36 16.64
CA GLU A 66 4.91 -5.99 17.93
C GLU A 66 6.33 -6.53 18.17
N PRO A 67 6.69 -7.79 17.83
CA PRO A 67 8.03 -8.32 18.04
C PRO A 67 9.15 -7.48 17.38
N TRP A 68 8.80 -6.68 16.37
CA TRP A 68 9.71 -5.85 15.60
C TRP A 68 9.46 -4.34 15.78
N LYS A 69 8.63 -3.91 16.75
CA LYS A 69 8.20 -2.51 16.89
C LYS A 69 9.35 -1.50 17.00
N ALA A 70 10.48 -1.87 17.61
CA ALA A 70 11.66 -1.03 17.71
C ALA A 70 12.38 -0.83 16.36
N LEU A 71 12.42 -1.86 15.51
CA LEU A 71 12.98 -1.78 14.15
C LEU A 71 12.06 -0.95 13.24
N LEU A 72 10.74 -1.17 13.33
CA LEU A 72 9.75 -0.45 12.54
C LEU A 72 9.65 1.03 12.93
N ALA A 73 9.74 1.35 14.21
CA ALA A 73 9.81 2.74 14.67
C ALA A 73 11.05 3.47 14.09
N ALA A 74 12.21 2.82 14.07
CA ALA A 74 13.44 3.37 13.50
C ALA A 74 13.44 3.44 11.96
N TYR A 75 12.64 2.62 11.28
CA TYR A 75 12.48 2.65 9.82
C TYR A 75 11.46 3.71 9.35
N LEU A 76 10.33 3.81 10.05
CA LEU A 76 9.19 4.66 9.67
C LEU A 76 9.28 6.09 10.22
N ASP A 77 10.18 6.34 11.18
CA ASP A 77 10.24 7.57 11.98
C ASP A 77 8.91 7.86 12.70
N ARG A 78 8.38 6.83 13.40
CA ARG A 78 7.06 6.84 14.06
C ARG A 78 7.08 6.07 15.36
N ASP A 79 6.28 6.47 16.36
CA ASP A 79 6.12 5.68 17.59
C ASP A 79 5.13 4.52 17.39
N VAL A 80 5.58 3.51 16.66
CA VAL A 80 4.89 2.23 16.45
C VAL A 80 4.55 1.58 17.80
N GLY A 81 5.33 1.83 18.86
CA GLY A 81 5.05 1.33 20.21
C GLY A 81 3.81 1.98 20.82
N ALA A 82 3.72 3.30 20.79
CA ALA A 82 2.54 4.03 21.25
C ALA A 82 1.29 3.60 20.46
N TYR A 83 1.37 3.45 19.14
CA TYR A 83 0.24 2.95 18.34
C TYR A 83 -0.22 1.53 18.74
N ILE A 84 0.70 0.60 19.02
CA ILE A 84 0.38 -0.74 19.51
C ILE A 84 -0.28 -0.71 20.89
N ASP A 85 0.22 0.12 21.81
CA ASP A 85 -0.31 0.22 23.17
C ASP A 85 -1.62 1.03 23.23
N GLU A 86 -1.91 1.85 22.22
CA GLU A 86 -3.19 2.55 22.05
C GLU A 86 -4.30 1.61 21.56
N VAL A 87 -4.04 0.77 20.54
CA VAL A 87 -5.10 -0.12 20.01
C VAL A 87 -5.58 -1.13 21.05
N ARG A 88 -4.71 -1.53 22.00
CA ARG A 88 -5.01 -2.43 23.14
C ARG A 88 -6.08 -1.92 24.11
N LYS A 89 -6.29 -0.60 24.22
CA LYS A 89 -7.26 -0.02 25.16
C LYS A 89 -8.70 -0.37 24.72
N PRO A 90 -9.68 -0.50 25.62
CA PRO A 90 -11.08 -0.60 25.19
C PRO A 90 -11.51 0.69 24.49
N SER A 91 -12.22 0.57 23.37
CA SER A 91 -12.88 1.69 22.68
C SER A 91 -14.40 1.62 22.86
N GLY A 92 -15.09 2.73 22.62
CA GLY A 92 -16.55 2.73 22.47
C GLY A 92 -17.00 2.13 21.12
N PRO A 93 -18.31 2.16 20.82
CA PRO A 93 -18.80 2.06 19.45
C PRO A 93 -18.17 3.16 18.59
N THR A 94 -17.84 2.87 17.33
CA THR A 94 -17.34 3.89 16.42
C THR A 94 -18.43 4.92 16.09
N THR A 95 -18.03 6.18 15.93
CA THR A 95 -18.85 7.28 15.42
C THR A 95 -18.63 7.55 13.93
N TRP A 96 -17.70 6.83 13.29
CA TRP A 96 -17.34 7.00 11.88
C TRP A 96 -18.09 5.98 11.01
N ASP A 97 -18.66 6.45 9.90
CA ASP A 97 -19.36 5.59 8.91
C ASP A 97 -18.43 4.72 8.05
N ILE A 98 -17.11 4.73 8.31
CA ILE A 98 -16.11 3.99 7.54
C ILE A 98 -16.25 2.48 7.78
N GLU A 99 -16.34 1.70 6.71
CA GLU A 99 -16.57 0.25 6.78
C GLU A 99 -15.28 -0.58 6.62
N TRP A 100 -14.28 -0.09 5.86
CA TRP A 100 -12.98 -0.73 5.75
C TRP A 100 -11.83 0.27 5.50
N ILE A 101 -10.62 -0.17 5.80
CA ILE A 101 -9.37 0.49 5.41
C ILE A 101 -8.85 -0.22 4.16
N GLY A 102 -8.65 0.54 3.08
CA GLY A 102 -8.02 0.06 1.85
C GLY A 102 -6.61 0.62 1.69
N ILE A 103 -5.70 -0.19 1.18
CA ILE A 103 -4.39 0.23 0.71
C ILE A 103 -4.35 0.03 -0.81
N ASP A 104 -4.12 1.10 -1.57
CA ASP A 104 -4.00 1.06 -3.04
C ASP A 104 -2.72 1.73 -3.55
N ARG A 105 -2.21 1.23 -4.68
CA ARG A 105 -1.05 1.81 -5.38
C ARG A 105 -1.51 2.75 -6.50
N ARG A 106 -0.96 3.96 -6.50
CA ARG A 106 -1.20 4.98 -7.53
C ARG A 106 0.14 5.38 -8.13
N SER A 107 0.24 5.32 -9.45
CA SER A 107 1.48 5.59 -10.19
C SER A 107 1.26 6.74 -11.16
N SER A 108 2.18 7.70 -11.19
CA SER A 108 2.15 8.85 -12.08
C SER A 108 3.37 8.84 -12.99
N VAL A 109 3.15 9.03 -14.29
CA VAL A 109 4.22 9.06 -15.29
C VAL A 109 4.37 10.47 -15.86
N TYR A 110 5.55 11.02 -15.70
CA TYR A 110 5.91 12.37 -16.13
C TYR A 110 6.96 12.33 -17.23
N ARG A 111 6.86 13.24 -18.20
CA ARG A 111 7.89 13.42 -19.22
C ARG A 111 9.12 14.07 -18.59
N ALA A 112 10.30 13.49 -18.79
CA ALA A 112 11.53 14.16 -18.40
C ALA A 112 11.80 15.32 -19.38
N TYR A 113 12.06 16.52 -18.86
CA TYR A 113 12.34 17.72 -19.65
C TYR A 113 13.82 18.11 -19.50
N LYS A 114 14.45 18.51 -20.60
CA LYS A 114 15.84 18.96 -20.58
C LYS A 114 15.96 20.21 -19.72
N ARG A 115 16.62 20.08 -18.56
CA ARG A 115 17.03 21.22 -17.75
C ARG A 115 17.89 22.18 -18.59
N GLN A 116 17.52 23.44 -18.58
CA GLN A 116 18.33 24.56 -19.04
C GLN A 116 18.70 25.38 -17.80
N ASP A 117 19.94 25.82 -17.69
CA ASP A 117 20.31 26.76 -16.63
C ASP A 117 19.87 28.19 -17.01
N MET A 118 19.75 29.05 -16.01
CA MET A 118 19.32 30.45 -16.16
C MET A 118 20.42 31.26 -16.86
N GLU A 119 20.05 32.11 -17.80
CA GLU A 119 21.03 32.91 -18.55
C GLU A 119 21.52 34.12 -17.76
N GLU A 120 22.75 34.60 -18.08
CA GLU A 120 23.36 35.72 -17.36
C GLU A 120 22.60 37.03 -17.66
N GLY A 121 21.91 37.55 -16.64
CA GLY A 121 21.03 38.72 -16.76
C GLY A 121 19.56 38.41 -17.06
N GLU A 122 19.17 37.13 -17.13
CA GLU A 122 17.78 36.72 -17.19
C GLU A 122 17.06 36.92 -15.85
N ASP A 123 15.78 37.33 -15.88
CA ASP A 123 14.94 37.40 -14.69
C ASP A 123 14.19 36.08 -14.42
N PHE A 124 13.86 35.82 -13.15
CA PHE A 124 13.22 34.56 -12.75
C PHE A 124 11.87 34.30 -13.45
N SER A 125 11.11 35.33 -13.82
CA SER A 125 9.84 35.18 -14.52
C SER A 125 10.08 34.72 -15.97
N ALA A 126 11.05 35.32 -16.66
CA ALA A 126 11.47 34.86 -17.98
C ALA A 126 11.95 33.40 -17.92
N TYR A 127 12.84 33.08 -16.97
CA TYR A 127 13.36 31.73 -16.76
C TYR A 127 12.28 30.67 -16.52
N PHE A 128 11.34 30.91 -15.59
CA PHE A 128 10.29 29.94 -15.28
C PHE A 128 9.25 29.75 -16.40
N ASN A 129 9.06 30.76 -17.26
CA ASN A 129 8.11 30.71 -18.38
C ASN A 129 8.74 30.26 -19.72
N ARG A 130 10.00 29.81 -19.73
CA ARG A 130 10.66 29.21 -20.90
C ARG A 130 9.86 28.04 -21.50
N GLU A 131 9.85 27.94 -22.83
CA GLU A 131 9.38 26.73 -23.51
C GLU A 131 10.29 25.55 -23.15
N ARG A 132 9.72 24.48 -22.60
CA ARG A 132 10.48 23.33 -22.09
C ARG A 132 10.64 22.27 -23.17
N PHE A 133 11.88 21.88 -23.43
CA PHE A 133 12.20 20.84 -24.42
C PHE A 133 12.07 19.44 -23.77
N PRO A 134 11.11 18.60 -24.20
CA PRO A 134 10.98 17.24 -23.68
C PRO A 134 12.15 16.37 -24.16
N THR A 135 12.47 15.34 -23.39
CA THR A 135 13.39 14.26 -23.79
C THR A 135 12.59 13.01 -24.19
N ASP A 136 13.27 11.98 -24.69
CA ASP A 136 12.65 10.67 -24.91
C ASP A 136 12.38 9.91 -23.59
N GLU A 137 13.00 10.34 -22.49
CA GLU A 137 12.91 9.75 -21.15
C GLU A 137 11.62 10.16 -20.41
N PHE A 138 11.26 9.38 -19.40
CA PHE A 138 10.11 9.61 -18.54
C PHE A 138 10.37 9.01 -17.15
N ASP A 139 9.83 9.66 -16.12
CA ASP A 139 9.90 9.23 -14.74
C ASP A 139 8.58 8.57 -14.35
N ILE A 140 8.64 7.49 -13.55
CA ILE A 140 7.47 6.90 -12.88
C ILE A 140 7.63 7.12 -11.39
N GLU A 141 6.67 7.83 -10.79
CA GLU A 141 6.53 7.99 -9.35
C GLU A 141 5.36 7.11 -8.89
N SER A 142 5.49 6.40 -7.77
CA SER A 142 4.44 5.52 -7.23
C SER A 142 4.23 5.78 -5.74
N SER A 143 3.00 6.02 -5.33
CA SER A 143 2.56 6.04 -3.93
C SER A 143 1.76 4.79 -3.60
N CYS A 144 1.89 4.33 -2.35
CA CYS A 144 1.01 3.33 -1.75
C CYS A 144 0.29 4.02 -0.58
N ASP A 145 -1.02 4.21 -0.72
CA ASP A 145 -1.81 5.06 0.16
C ASP A 145 -2.78 4.21 0.99
N ALA A 146 -2.86 4.47 2.31
CA ALA A 146 -3.90 3.88 3.17
C ALA A 146 -5.04 4.88 3.38
N SER A 147 -6.29 4.46 3.18
CA SER A 147 -7.48 5.31 3.31
C SER A 147 -8.68 4.53 3.81
N GLY A 148 -9.65 5.23 4.39
CA GLY A 148 -10.93 4.68 4.81
C GLY A 148 -12.00 4.82 3.71
N PHE A 149 -12.89 3.84 3.64
CA PHE A 149 -13.93 3.73 2.63
C PHE A 149 -15.30 3.43 3.25
N ILE A 150 -16.33 4.16 2.82
CA ILE A 150 -17.76 3.96 3.14
C ILE A 150 -18.43 3.35 1.91
N LYS A 151 -19.23 2.28 2.00
CA LYS A 151 -19.78 1.57 0.84
C LYS A 151 -20.72 2.44 -0.01
N GLY A 152 -20.63 2.33 -1.34
CA GLY A 152 -21.41 3.14 -2.29
C GLY A 152 -20.96 4.61 -2.44
N ASP A 153 -20.17 5.14 -1.51
CA ASP A 153 -19.44 6.40 -1.67
C ASP A 153 -18.35 6.28 -2.73
N LYS A 154 -17.98 7.38 -3.37
CA LYS A 154 -16.84 7.46 -4.30
C LYS A 154 -15.57 7.98 -3.63
N GLU A 155 -15.74 8.74 -2.56
CA GLU A 155 -14.63 9.42 -1.88
C GLU A 155 -13.75 8.46 -1.08
N ARG A 156 -12.64 9.03 -0.58
CA ARG A 156 -11.65 8.41 0.28
C ARG A 156 -11.46 9.27 1.51
N TRP A 157 -11.57 8.65 2.68
CA TRP A 157 -11.53 9.35 3.96
C TRP A 157 -10.17 9.14 4.63
N SER A 158 -9.65 10.19 5.28
CA SER A 158 -8.39 10.06 6.04
C SER A 158 -8.59 9.14 7.23
N ILE A 159 -7.57 8.32 7.52
CA ILE A 159 -7.52 7.50 8.74
C ILE A 159 -6.63 8.15 9.82
N SER A 160 -6.11 9.36 9.60
CA SER A 160 -5.24 10.11 10.52
C SER A 160 -5.95 10.70 11.75
N GLY A 161 -7.09 10.13 12.15
CA GLY A 161 -7.90 10.61 13.28
C GLY A 161 -7.63 9.85 14.57
N ASP A 162 -8.68 9.68 15.39
CA ASP A 162 -8.59 8.81 16.56
C ASP A 162 -8.49 7.33 16.13
N VAL A 163 -7.39 6.68 16.49
CA VAL A 163 -7.16 5.27 16.19
C VAL A 163 -8.23 4.36 16.82
N HIS A 164 -8.91 4.79 17.89
CA HIS A 164 -10.00 4.03 18.51
C HIS A 164 -11.23 3.87 17.62
N GLU A 165 -11.49 4.80 16.71
CA GLU A 165 -12.56 4.70 15.71
C GLU A 165 -12.25 3.57 14.72
N ILE A 166 -11.04 3.58 14.17
CA ILE A 166 -10.64 2.78 13.00
C ILE A 166 -10.00 1.42 13.32
N LYS A 167 -9.46 1.20 14.53
CA LYS A 167 -8.61 0.03 14.83
C LYS A 167 -9.27 -1.34 14.63
N ASN A 168 -10.60 -1.39 14.72
CA ASN A 168 -11.39 -2.60 14.57
C ASN A 168 -11.90 -2.80 13.12
N MET A 169 -11.64 -1.86 12.21
CA MET A 169 -12.00 -1.97 10.80
C MET A 169 -11.09 -2.99 10.09
N PRO A 170 -11.61 -3.78 9.14
CA PRO A 170 -10.81 -4.68 8.33
C PRO A 170 -9.88 -3.90 7.40
N VAL A 171 -8.67 -4.43 7.18
CA VAL A 171 -7.66 -3.84 6.27
C VAL A 171 -7.55 -4.69 5.01
N ILE A 172 -7.49 -4.05 3.85
CA ILE A 172 -7.57 -4.72 2.54
C ILE A 172 -6.53 -4.15 1.59
N LEU A 173 -5.79 -5.03 0.88
CA LEU A 173 -4.87 -4.65 -0.19
C LEU A 173 -5.59 -4.68 -1.55
N TYR A 174 -5.57 -3.58 -2.29
CA TYR A 174 -6.20 -3.51 -3.61
C TYR A 174 -5.32 -4.17 -4.67
N SER A 175 -5.78 -5.27 -5.26
CA SER A 175 -5.06 -6.04 -6.30
C SER A 175 -4.91 -5.32 -7.65
N LYS A 176 -5.50 -4.12 -7.82
CA LYS A 176 -5.36 -3.26 -9.00
C LYS A 176 -4.73 -1.92 -8.62
N GLN A 177 -3.80 -1.45 -9.44
CA GLN A 177 -3.22 -0.10 -9.38
C GLN A 177 -3.74 0.78 -10.53
N THR A 178 -3.72 2.10 -10.32
CA THR A 178 -3.91 3.08 -11.41
C THR A 178 -2.56 3.67 -11.80
N LEU A 179 -2.18 3.55 -13.08
CA LEU A 179 -1.10 4.35 -13.67
C LEU A 179 -1.71 5.50 -14.49
N MET A 180 -1.32 6.73 -14.19
CA MET A 180 -1.83 7.94 -14.86
C MET A 180 -0.71 8.82 -15.44
N THR A 181 -1.05 9.65 -16.42
CA THR A 181 -0.17 10.68 -16.97
C THR A 181 -0.99 11.90 -17.44
N SER A 182 -0.35 13.06 -17.57
CA SER A 182 -0.98 14.26 -18.14
C SER A 182 -1.28 14.04 -19.64
N SER A 183 -2.48 14.40 -20.08
CA SER A 183 -2.86 14.36 -21.51
C SER A 183 -1.98 15.25 -22.39
N LYS A 184 -1.18 16.18 -21.82
CA LYS A 184 -0.22 16.99 -22.56
C LYS A 184 1.05 16.21 -22.95
N GLU A 185 1.50 15.27 -22.13
CA GLU A 185 2.80 14.58 -22.31
C GLU A 185 2.79 13.54 -23.44
N ARG A 186 1.59 13.15 -23.89
CA ARG A 186 1.31 12.15 -24.95
C ARG A 186 1.98 10.78 -24.71
N LEU A 187 2.31 10.47 -23.45
CA LEU A 187 2.95 9.23 -23.02
C LEU A 187 2.04 8.01 -23.24
N LEU A 188 0.75 8.14 -22.93
CA LEU A 188 -0.27 7.13 -23.26
C LEU A 188 -1.07 7.54 -24.50
N LYS A 189 -1.30 6.58 -25.41
CA LYS A 189 -2.07 6.78 -26.65
C LYS A 189 -3.55 6.50 -26.39
N LYS A 190 -4.40 7.54 -26.50
CA LYS A 190 -5.86 7.47 -26.24
C LYS A 190 -6.63 6.44 -27.08
N ASN A 191 -6.06 5.96 -28.19
CA ASN A 191 -6.68 4.99 -29.10
C ASN A 191 -6.18 3.54 -28.91
N VAL A 192 -5.43 3.24 -27.86
CA VAL A 192 -5.03 1.87 -27.49
C VAL A 192 -6.07 1.29 -26.53
N SER A 193 -6.30 -0.03 -26.58
CA SER A 193 -7.25 -0.67 -25.65
C SER A 193 -6.78 -0.55 -24.20
N GLY A 194 -7.71 -0.54 -23.24
CA GLY A 194 -7.41 -0.36 -21.81
C GLY A 194 -7.01 1.07 -21.39
N VAL A 195 -6.61 1.96 -22.30
CA VAL A 195 -6.34 3.37 -21.98
C VAL A 195 -7.65 4.14 -21.82
N LYS A 196 -8.02 4.44 -20.58
CA LYS A 196 -9.02 5.48 -20.29
C LYS A 196 -8.36 6.85 -20.48
N SER A 197 -9.12 7.85 -20.94
CA SER A 197 -8.63 9.23 -20.96
C SER A 197 -9.70 10.24 -20.59
N THR A 198 -9.27 11.31 -19.94
CA THR A 198 -10.07 12.49 -19.61
C THR A 198 -9.57 13.70 -20.41
N LYS A 199 -10.18 14.87 -20.16
CA LYS A 199 -9.70 16.17 -20.65
C LYS A 199 -8.27 16.50 -20.21
N HIS A 200 -7.83 16.03 -19.04
CA HIS A 200 -6.57 16.43 -18.40
C HIS A 200 -5.56 15.29 -18.23
N SER A 201 -6.02 14.04 -18.15
CA SER A 201 -5.19 12.85 -17.92
C SER A 201 -5.45 11.74 -18.94
N CYS A 202 -4.51 10.80 -19.03
CA CYS A 202 -4.72 9.46 -19.59
C CYS A 202 -4.32 8.46 -18.49
N LEU A 203 -4.98 7.32 -18.40
CA LEU A 203 -4.70 6.32 -17.38
C LEU A 203 -4.97 4.89 -17.85
N VAL A 204 -4.28 3.93 -17.25
CA VAL A 204 -4.47 2.50 -17.40
C VAL A 204 -4.56 1.85 -16.02
N TYR A 205 -5.18 0.68 -15.96
CA TYR A 205 -5.20 -0.15 -14.77
C TYR A 205 -4.31 -1.36 -14.98
N GLY A 206 -3.48 -1.67 -13.98
CA GLY A 206 -2.65 -2.86 -13.95
C GLY A 206 -2.93 -3.67 -12.68
N ASP A 207 -2.51 -4.93 -12.68
CA ASP A 207 -2.41 -5.71 -11.46
C ASP A 207 -1.28 -5.16 -10.56
N THR A 208 -1.39 -5.42 -9.25
CA THR A 208 -0.41 -4.93 -8.27
C THR A 208 -0.29 -5.88 -7.08
N SER A 209 0.93 -6.03 -6.56
CA SER A 209 1.22 -6.60 -5.25
C SER A 209 2.02 -5.59 -4.41
N PHE A 210 1.87 -5.64 -3.10
CA PHE A 210 2.58 -4.76 -2.16
C PHE A 210 3.67 -5.54 -1.46
N SER A 211 4.84 -4.92 -1.30
CA SER A 211 5.87 -5.41 -0.40
C SER A 211 5.53 -5.09 1.06
N PHE A 212 6.17 -5.77 2.02
CA PHE A 212 5.92 -5.53 3.44
C PHE A 212 6.25 -4.09 3.85
N SER A 213 7.35 -3.51 3.36
CA SER A 213 7.72 -2.14 3.68
C SER A 213 6.65 -1.15 3.21
N GLU A 214 6.13 -1.31 1.99
CA GLU A 214 5.05 -0.47 1.45
C GLU A 214 3.74 -0.57 2.24
N VAL A 215 3.39 -1.75 2.77
CA VAL A 215 2.19 -1.89 3.63
C VAL A 215 2.39 -1.14 4.96
N MET A 216 3.60 -1.18 5.53
CA MET A 216 3.92 -0.43 6.76
C MET A 216 3.98 1.09 6.51
N GLU A 217 4.62 1.52 5.43
CA GLU A 217 4.72 2.93 5.01
C GLU A 217 3.33 3.51 4.68
N ALA A 218 2.49 2.77 3.95
CA ALA A 218 1.12 3.17 3.67
C ALA A 218 0.35 3.41 4.97
N ILE A 219 0.37 2.47 5.92
CA ILE A 219 -0.38 2.59 7.18
C ILE A 219 0.17 3.74 8.06
N PHE A 220 1.48 3.78 8.33
CA PHE A 220 2.05 4.69 9.33
C PHE A 220 2.45 6.06 8.80
N ILE A 221 2.84 6.19 7.52
CA ILE A 221 3.30 7.45 6.93
C ILE A 221 2.18 8.12 6.12
N SER A 222 1.48 7.39 5.25
CA SER A 222 0.42 7.99 4.41
C SER A 222 -0.94 8.09 5.13
N GLY A 223 -1.33 7.05 5.88
CA GLY A 223 -2.67 6.91 6.43
C GLY A 223 -2.82 7.55 7.81
N LEU A 224 -2.03 7.11 8.78
CA LEU A 224 -2.07 7.63 10.15
C LEU A 224 -1.33 8.97 10.30
N PHE A 225 -0.32 9.21 9.45
CA PHE A 225 0.44 10.45 9.26
C PHE A 225 1.25 10.94 10.47
N PHE A 226 0.62 11.12 11.63
CA PHE A 226 1.21 11.66 12.86
C PHE A 226 2.28 10.75 13.48
N TYR A 227 3.15 11.33 14.32
CA TYR A 227 4.25 10.59 14.95
C TYR A 227 3.75 9.58 16.00
N ALA A 228 2.84 10.01 16.88
CA ALA A 228 2.14 9.18 17.86
C ALA A 228 0.63 9.50 17.93
N PRO A 229 -0.21 8.62 18.51
CA PRO A 229 -1.66 8.86 18.65
C PRO A 229 -2.03 10.14 19.41
N SER A 230 -1.20 10.56 20.37
CA SER A 230 -1.34 11.82 21.12
C SER A 230 -1.37 13.05 20.22
N ASP A 231 -0.56 13.00 19.16
CA ASP A 231 -0.27 14.16 18.31
C ASP A 231 -1.40 14.34 17.29
N ALA A 232 -1.96 13.23 16.82
CA ALA A 232 -3.21 13.20 16.07
C ALA A 232 -4.36 13.80 16.89
N ALA A 233 -4.53 13.39 18.15
CA ALA A 233 -5.59 13.91 19.02
C ALA A 233 -5.45 15.43 19.28
N SER A 234 -4.25 15.91 19.62
CA SER A 234 -3.99 17.34 19.83
C SER A 234 -4.26 18.16 18.57
N SER A 235 -3.79 17.68 17.42
CA SER A 235 -3.98 18.38 16.13
C SER A 235 -5.45 18.39 15.70
N LEU A 236 -6.19 17.30 15.96
CA LEU A 236 -7.62 17.21 15.67
C LEU A 236 -8.43 18.21 16.52
N ASP A 237 -8.08 18.42 17.78
CA ASP A 237 -8.76 19.40 18.64
C ASP A 237 -8.41 20.85 18.27
N GLU A 238 -7.18 21.15 17.87
CA GLU A 238 -6.80 22.44 17.28
C GLU A 238 -7.54 22.70 15.95
N LEU A 239 -7.71 21.67 15.11
CA LEU A 239 -8.50 21.75 13.88
C LEU A 239 -9.98 21.98 14.16
N LYS A 240 -10.60 21.30 15.13
CA LYS A 240 -12.00 21.56 15.55
C LYS A 240 -12.19 23.00 16.02
N ALA A 241 -11.28 23.50 16.86
CA ALA A 241 -11.32 24.88 17.35
C ALA A 241 -11.18 25.91 16.21
N SER A 242 -10.36 25.58 15.20
CA SER A 242 -10.18 26.41 13.99
C SER A 242 -11.38 26.36 13.05
N LEU A 243 -11.98 25.17 12.86
CA LEU A 243 -13.16 24.94 12.02
C LEU A 243 -14.36 25.76 12.52
N ALA A 244 -14.61 25.75 13.83
CA ALA A 244 -15.66 26.55 14.45
C ALA A 244 -15.49 28.08 14.25
N GLY A 245 -14.28 28.55 13.93
CA GLY A 245 -13.98 29.95 13.55
C GLY A 245 -14.01 30.23 12.04
N LEU A 246 -14.17 29.20 11.22
CA LEU A 246 -14.18 29.23 9.75
C LEU A 246 -15.58 28.95 9.15
N GLU A 247 -16.40 28.13 9.79
CA GLU A 247 -17.81 27.88 9.43
C GLU A 247 -18.65 29.18 9.42
N GLU A 248 -18.19 30.22 10.12
CA GLU A 248 -18.78 31.57 10.11
C GLU A 248 -18.60 32.32 8.76
N LYS A 249 -17.74 31.86 7.84
CA LYS A 249 -17.18 32.73 6.77
C LYS A 249 -17.27 32.25 5.31
N LEU A 250 -17.65 31.00 5.02
CA LEU A 250 -17.56 30.45 3.66
C LEU A 250 -18.85 29.76 3.18
N ALA A 251 -19.57 30.43 2.29
CA ALA A 251 -20.68 29.88 1.52
C ALA A 251 -20.61 30.36 0.05
N GLU A 252 -21.18 29.57 -0.87
CA GLU A 252 -21.21 29.70 -2.34
C GLU A 252 -19.98 29.20 -3.14
N GLY A 253 -20.27 28.56 -4.29
CA GLY A 253 -19.31 27.98 -5.24
C GLY A 253 -19.99 27.47 -6.55
N PRO A 254 -19.25 27.03 -7.60
CA PRO A 254 -19.80 26.73 -8.93
C PRO A 254 -19.56 25.29 -9.49
N GLU A 255 -20.27 24.90 -10.57
CA GLU A 255 -20.22 23.56 -11.22
C GLU A 255 -19.71 23.56 -12.71
N THR A 256 -19.51 22.37 -13.34
CA THR A 256 -18.76 22.19 -14.62
C THR A 256 -19.15 20.96 -15.50
N GLU A 257 -18.42 20.74 -16.62
CA GLU A 257 -18.53 19.65 -17.63
C GLU A 257 -17.14 19.24 -18.22
N SER A 258 -16.90 18.06 -18.85
CA SER A 258 -17.59 16.74 -18.80
C SER A 258 -16.73 15.57 -19.39
N THR A 259 -16.75 15.32 -20.71
CA THR A 259 -16.35 14.04 -21.39
C THR A 259 -15.30 14.25 -22.51
N ASP A 260 -14.79 13.29 -23.32
CA ASP A 260 -15.05 11.83 -23.55
C ASP A 260 -13.73 11.03 -23.85
N ASN A 261 -13.78 9.85 -24.50
CA ASN A 261 -12.83 8.72 -24.31
C ASN A 261 -12.72 7.76 -25.56
N LYS A 262 -12.11 6.56 -25.41
CA LYS A 262 -12.13 5.35 -26.33
C LYS A 262 -11.20 5.43 -27.59
N THR A 263 -10.80 4.37 -28.31
CA THR A 263 -10.35 2.94 -28.14
C THR A 263 -9.62 2.55 -29.49
N ASP A 264 -9.16 1.34 -29.90
CA ASP A 264 -9.22 -0.08 -29.48
C ASP A 264 -8.04 -0.92 -30.09
N LYS A 265 -7.80 -2.12 -29.53
CA LYS A 265 -7.06 -3.33 -30.00
C LYS A 265 -5.53 -3.37 -30.20
N GLU A 266 -4.97 -4.57 -29.96
CA GLU A 266 -3.55 -4.88 -29.69
C GLU A 266 -3.23 -6.40 -29.87
N PRO A 267 -1.98 -6.86 -30.16
CA PRO A 267 -1.57 -8.28 -30.21
C PRO A 267 -0.32 -8.69 -29.37
N SER A 268 0.06 -9.99 -29.37
CA SER A 268 0.91 -10.66 -28.36
C SER A 268 2.32 -11.18 -28.80
N ILE A 269 3.07 -11.81 -27.86
CA ILE A 269 4.48 -12.28 -27.97
C ILE A 269 4.62 -13.73 -27.43
N VAL A 270 5.70 -14.46 -27.80
CA VAL A 270 6.01 -15.86 -27.39
C VAL A 270 7.47 -15.99 -26.90
N VAL A 271 7.75 -16.95 -25.99
CA VAL A 271 9.06 -17.19 -25.32
C VAL A 271 9.65 -18.56 -25.71
N ALA A 272 10.98 -18.70 -25.64
CA ALA A 272 11.73 -19.90 -26.08
C ALA A 272 12.11 -20.87 -24.94
N GLU A 273 12.39 -22.12 -25.31
CA GLU A 273 12.63 -23.25 -24.40
C GLU A 273 14.03 -23.23 -23.76
N GLY A 274 14.15 -23.71 -22.51
CA GLY A 274 15.42 -23.87 -21.79
C GLY A 274 15.92 -22.66 -20.99
N ALA A 275 15.28 -21.49 -21.09
CA ALA A 275 15.74 -20.23 -20.49
C ALA A 275 15.84 -20.19 -18.95
N PHE A 276 15.28 -21.18 -18.24
CA PHE A 276 15.12 -21.17 -16.77
C PHE A 276 15.82 -22.33 -16.04
N GLY A 277 16.66 -23.12 -16.72
CA GLY A 277 17.24 -24.34 -16.15
C GLY A 277 18.07 -24.16 -14.86
N SER A 278 18.72 -23.01 -14.69
CA SER A 278 19.44 -22.67 -13.45
C SER A 278 18.53 -22.23 -12.30
N VAL A 279 17.32 -21.74 -12.60
CA VAL A 279 16.33 -21.33 -11.59
C VAL A 279 15.76 -22.58 -10.91
N ALA A 280 15.43 -23.61 -11.69
CA ALA A 280 14.90 -24.88 -11.17
C ALA A 280 15.78 -25.52 -10.09
N LEU A 281 17.11 -25.54 -10.29
CA LEU A 281 18.06 -26.07 -9.30
C LEU A 281 18.14 -25.23 -8.00
N HIS A 282 17.87 -23.92 -8.09
CA HIS A 282 17.78 -23.08 -6.89
C HIS A 282 16.48 -23.36 -6.12
N MET A 283 15.35 -23.46 -6.83
CA MET A 283 14.04 -23.78 -6.26
C MET A 283 14.04 -25.12 -5.50
N GLU A 284 14.70 -26.15 -6.03
CA GLU A 284 14.86 -27.44 -5.34
C GLU A 284 15.61 -27.28 -4.00
N SER A 285 16.68 -26.48 -3.96
CA SER A 285 17.46 -26.25 -2.73
C SER A 285 16.70 -25.45 -1.66
N GLU A 286 15.93 -24.44 -2.07
CA GLU A 286 15.12 -23.65 -1.13
C GLU A 286 13.95 -24.46 -0.55
N ALA A 287 13.37 -25.38 -1.34
CA ALA A 287 12.32 -26.28 -0.88
C ALA A 287 12.81 -27.24 0.23
N GLU A 288 14.04 -27.78 0.13
CA GLU A 288 14.63 -28.62 1.17
C GLU A 288 14.94 -27.83 2.46
N GLU A 289 15.46 -26.61 2.35
CA GLU A 289 15.68 -25.70 3.49
C GLU A 289 14.33 -25.37 4.17
N TRP A 290 13.32 -24.98 3.41
CA TRP A 290 11.99 -24.67 3.93
C TRP A 290 11.35 -25.85 4.68
N GLN A 291 11.39 -27.07 4.12
CA GLN A 291 10.87 -28.26 4.80
C GLN A 291 11.65 -28.61 6.08
N SER A 292 12.89 -28.13 6.22
CA SER A 292 13.68 -28.28 7.43
C SER A 292 13.27 -27.26 8.50
N ILE A 293 13.10 -25.98 8.11
CA ILE A 293 12.59 -24.90 8.97
C ILE A 293 11.18 -25.25 9.50
N LYS A 294 10.26 -25.64 8.62
CA LYS A 294 8.88 -26.02 8.96
C LYS A 294 8.82 -27.11 10.04
N LYS A 295 9.65 -28.16 9.93
CA LYS A 295 9.73 -29.25 10.92
C LYS A 295 10.33 -28.82 12.26
N LEU A 296 11.19 -27.81 12.27
CA LEU A 296 11.83 -27.31 13.47
C LEU A 296 10.89 -26.37 14.23
N CYS A 297 10.22 -25.44 13.54
CA CYS A 297 9.15 -24.62 14.13
C CYS A 297 7.94 -25.47 14.60
N GLN A 298 7.62 -26.59 13.93
CA GLN A 298 6.62 -27.57 14.42
C GLN A 298 6.99 -28.27 15.75
N ARG A 299 8.27 -28.24 16.14
CA ARG A 299 8.78 -28.91 17.36
C ARG A 299 9.05 -27.93 18.49
N GLU A 300 9.49 -26.72 18.15
CA GLU A 300 10.11 -25.77 19.09
C GLU A 300 9.42 -24.39 19.11
N GLY A 301 8.36 -24.18 18.31
CA GLY A 301 7.61 -22.92 18.26
C GLY A 301 6.32 -22.95 19.09
N ASP A 302 6.14 -21.96 19.97
CA ASP A 302 4.94 -21.79 20.80
C ASP A 302 3.70 -21.26 20.02
N LEU A 303 3.87 -20.78 18.78
CA LEU A 303 2.81 -20.18 17.98
C LEU A 303 2.22 -21.15 16.94
N PRO A 304 0.89 -21.14 16.72
CA PRO A 304 0.22 -22.10 15.85
C PRO A 304 0.55 -21.90 14.36
N ILE A 305 1.17 -22.92 13.77
CA ILE A 305 1.34 -23.07 12.32
C ILE A 305 -0.02 -23.36 11.68
N ARG A 306 -0.36 -22.60 10.63
CA ARG A 306 -1.64 -22.72 9.93
C ARG A 306 -1.50 -23.71 8.77
N ILE A 307 -2.46 -24.61 8.64
CA ILE A 307 -2.48 -25.68 7.63
C ILE A 307 -3.76 -25.56 6.82
N GLY A 308 -3.67 -25.67 5.49
CA GLY A 308 -4.76 -25.42 4.56
C GLY A 308 -4.82 -23.96 4.10
N GLY A 309 -5.67 -23.70 3.11
CA GLY A 309 -5.78 -22.39 2.47
C GLY A 309 -6.28 -21.29 3.41
N ILE A 310 -5.60 -20.15 3.37
CA ILE A 310 -6.02 -18.90 4.04
C ILE A 310 -6.86 -18.12 3.03
N LYS A 311 -8.06 -17.66 3.41
CA LYS A 311 -8.88 -16.82 2.54
C LYS A 311 -8.41 -15.37 2.62
N MET A 312 -8.08 -14.79 1.47
CA MET A 312 -7.61 -13.41 1.38
C MET A 312 -8.76 -12.41 1.55
N ALA A 313 -8.44 -11.24 2.10
CA ALA A 313 -9.35 -10.10 2.11
C ALA A 313 -9.48 -9.53 0.69
N GLU A 314 -10.71 -9.50 0.17
CA GLU A 314 -11.05 -8.86 -1.11
C GLU A 314 -11.87 -7.58 -0.83
N PRO A 315 -11.67 -6.48 -1.59
CA PRO A 315 -12.39 -5.24 -1.35
C PRO A 315 -13.88 -5.40 -1.66
N PRO A 316 -14.80 -4.93 -0.79
CA PRO A 316 -16.25 -4.98 -1.06
C PRO A 316 -16.64 -4.28 -2.36
N GLU A 317 -15.88 -3.25 -2.74
CA GLU A 317 -16.04 -2.47 -3.97
C GLU A 317 -14.66 -2.07 -4.52
N LEU A 318 -14.44 -2.34 -5.83
CA LEU A 318 -13.23 -1.92 -6.53
C LEU A 318 -13.33 -0.44 -6.90
N ARG A 319 -12.49 0.43 -6.33
CA ARG A 319 -12.50 1.89 -6.58
C ARG A 319 -11.24 2.34 -7.28
N LEU A 320 -11.33 2.65 -8.57
CA LEU A 320 -10.21 3.14 -9.37
C LEU A 320 -10.52 4.53 -9.91
N SER A 321 -9.67 5.51 -9.57
CA SER A 321 -9.78 6.90 -10.04
C SER A 321 -11.10 7.63 -9.68
N GLY A 322 -11.75 7.27 -8.55
CA GLY A 322 -13.04 7.85 -8.13
C GLY A 322 -14.27 7.19 -8.76
N GLU A 323 -14.09 6.13 -9.56
CA GLU A 323 -15.18 5.30 -10.07
C GLU A 323 -15.26 3.99 -9.27
N ILE A 324 -16.46 3.66 -8.77
CA ILE A 324 -16.78 2.30 -8.33
C ILE A 324 -16.94 1.44 -9.58
N ILE A 325 -16.18 0.36 -9.67
CA ILE A 325 -16.26 -0.63 -10.74
C ILE A 325 -17.00 -1.85 -10.20
N HIS A 326 -18.21 -2.07 -10.70
CA HIS A 326 -18.90 -3.35 -10.56
C HIS A 326 -18.37 -4.34 -11.60
N GLY A 327 -18.13 -5.58 -11.18
CA GLY A 327 -17.75 -6.70 -12.05
C GLY A 327 -18.96 -7.42 -12.66
#